data_AF-A0A9X7K057-F1
#
_entry.id   AF-A0A9X7K057-F1
#
_cell.length_a   1.000
_cell.length_b   1.000
_cell.length_c   1.000
_cell.angle_alpha   90.00
_cell.angle_beta   90.00
_cell.angle_gamma   90.00
#
_symmetry.space_group_name_H-M   'P 1'
#
loop_
_entity.id
_entity.type
_entity.pdbx_description
1 polymer ?
#
loop_
_entity_poly.entity_id
_entity_poly.type
_entity_poly.pdbx_seq_one_letter_code
_entity_poly.pdbx_strand_id
1 'polypeptide(L)' 'MCKKLKEYLTWTQNSVFEGEISKSLLMKCMYELELIINKEEDSIYLYQVPNPKNIKKQVFGQERNFDELFI' A
#
# COMPACT_ATOMS: atom_id res chain seq x y z
N MET A 1 -9.97 3.22 3.88
CA MET A 1 -8.89 2.62 3.06
C MET A 1 -7.53 2.60 3.78
N CYS A 2 -6.89 3.75 4.06
CA CYS A 2 -5.53 3.79 4.63
C CYS A 2 -5.33 2.97 5.91
N LYS A 3 -6.27 3.05 6.87
CA LYS A 3 -6.21 2.25 8.11
C LYS A 3 -6.14 0.74 7.83
N LYS A 4 -6.87 0.28 6.80
CA LYS A 4 -6.91 -1.13 6.43
C LYS A 4 -5.62 -1.56 5.73
N LEU A 5 -5.09 -0.75 4.82
CA LEU A 5 -3.82 -1.03 4.15
C LEU A 5 -2.62 -1.11 5.11
N LYS A 6 -2.62 -0.32 6.20
CA LYS A 6 -1.60 -0.40 7.26
C LYS A 6 -1.52 -1.74 7.98
N GLU A 7 -2.58 -2.55 7.96
CA GLU A 7 -2.56 -3.89 8.54
C GLU A 7 -1.75 -4.89 7.67
N TYR A 8 -1.51 -4.55 6.40
CA TYR A 8 -0.91 -5.45 5.41
C TYR A 8 0.40 -4.94 4.81
N LEU A 9 0.58 -3.61 4.71
CA LEU A 9 1.68 -2.95 3.99
C LEU A 9 2.16 -1.71 4.76
N THR A 10 3.40 -1.30 4.49
CA THR A 10 3.99 -0.09 5.07
C THR A 10 3.47 1.16 4.35
N TRP A 11 3.10 2.18 5.12
CA TRP A 11 2.64 3.45 4.55
C TRP A 11 3.83 4.33 4.15
N THR A 12 4.06 4.53 2.85
CA THR A 12 5.27 5.21 2.36
C THR A 12 5.02 6.65 1.87
N GLN A 13 3.86 6.92 1.27
CA GLN A 13 3.44 8.26 0.81
C GLN A 13 1.93 8.43 0.98
N ASN A 14 1.41 9.65 0.83
CA ASN A 14 -0.03 9.88 0.82
C ASN A 14 -0.69 8.92 -0.19
N SER A 15 -1.58 8.07 0.30
CA SER A 15 -2.29 7.05 -0.50
C SER A 15 -1.41 5.99 -1.18
N VAL A 16 -0.14 5.83 -0.78
CA VAL A 16 0.76 4.78 -1.30
C VAL A 16 1.22 3.86 -0.18
N PHE A 17 1.08 2.56 -0.42
CA PHE A 17 1.47 1.52 0.50
C PHE A 17 2.34 0.49 -0.21
N GLU A 18 3.46 0.11 0.40
CA GLU A 18 4.46 -0.78 -0.18
C GLU A 18 4.91 -1.80 0.86
N GLY A 19 5.28 -3.00 0.42
CA GLY A 19 5.76 -4.04 1.33
C GLY A 19 5.76 -5.43 0.70
N GLU A 20 6.49 -6.34 1.32
CA GLU A 20 6.41 -7.75 0.97
C GLU A 20 5.17 -8.38 1.59
N ILE A 21 4.38 -9.08 0.78
CA ILE A 21 3.14 -9.70 1.21
C ILE A 21 2.97 -11.05 0.53
N SER A 22 2.49 -12.05 1.28
CA SER A 22 2.18 -13.36 0.70
C SER A 22 0.94 -13.28 -0.20
N LYS A 23 0.86 -14.18 -1.19
CA LYS A 23 -0.27 -14.20 -2.14
C LYS A 23 -1.63 -14.34 -1.43
N SER A 24 -1.71 -15.15 -0.36
CA SER A 24 -2.94 -15.34 0.41
C SER A 24 -3.34 -14.07 1.17
N LEU A 25 -2.40 -13.40 1.83
CA LEU A 25 -2.65 -12.14 2.52
C LEU A 25 -3.03 -11.02 1.55
N LEU A 26 -2.40 -10.97 0.37
CA LEU A 26 -2.75 -10.01 -0.66
C LEU A 26 -4.18 -10.21 -1.16
N MET A 27 -4.61 -11.46 -1.42
CA MET A 27 -5.99 -11.73 -1.80
C MET A 27 -6.98 -11.29 -0.72
N LYS A 28 -6.67 -11.56 0.55
CA LYS A 28 -7.48 -11.10 1.69
C LYS A 28 -7.55 -9.57 1.74
N CYS A 29 -6.42 -8.89 1.61
CA CYS A 29 -6.32 -7.44 1.59
C CYS A 29 -7.19 -6.84 0.48
N MET A 30 -7.07 -7.32 -0.75
CA MET A 30 -7.84 -6.82 -1.89
C MET A 30 -9.35 -7.04 -1.70
N TYR A 31 -9.75 -8.21 -1.18
CA TYR A 31 -11.16 -8.46 -0.86
C TYR A 31 -11.71 -7.47 0.18
N GLU A 32 -10.96 -7.23 1.26
CA GLU A 32 -11.36 -6.26 2.28
C GLU A 32 -11.40 -4.83 1.74
N LEU A 33 -10.53 -4.47 0.78
CA LEU A 33 -10.55 -3.16 0.13
C LEU A 33 -11.75 -3.00 -0.81
N GLU A 34 -12.11 -4.04 -1.57
CA GLU A 34 -13.29 -4.01 -2.43
C GLU A 34 -14.60 -3.74 -1.67
N LEU A 35 -14.68 -4.15 -0.40
CA LEU A 35 -15.81 -3.86 0.48
C LEU A 35 -15.85 -2.41 0.99
N ILE A 36 -14.73 -1.68 0.87
CA ILE A 36 -14.58 -0.33 1.42
C ILE A 36 -14.69 0.75 0.32
N ILE A 37 -14.30 0.43 -0.92
CA ILE A 37 -14.26 1.40 -2.01
C ILE A 37 -15.61 1.65 -2.67
N ASN A 38 -15.84 2.88 -3.13
CA ASN A 38 -16.89 3.18 -4.09
C ASN A 38 -16.35 2.96 -5.51
N LYS A 39 -16.80 1.91 -6.20
CA LYS A 39 -16.28 1.54 -7.54
C LYS A 39 -16.51 2.60 -8.63
N GLU A 40 -17.42 3.56 -8.40
CA GLU A 40 -17.70 4.65 -9.34
C GLU A 40 -16.80 5.88 -9.14
N GLU A 41 -16.14 6.01 -7.98
CA GLU A 41 -15.37 7.20 -7.60
C GLU A 41 -13.91 6.88 -7.25
N ASP A 42 -13.67 5.70 -6.69
CA ASP A 42 -12.37 5.27 -6.20
C ASP A 42 -11.68 4.34 -7.18
N SER A 43 -10.34 4.39 -7.21
CA SER A 43 -9.50 3.44 -7.92
C SER A 43 -8.34 2.98 -7.05
N ILE A 44 -7.95 1.71 -7.22
CA ILE A 44 -6.78 1.12 -6.57
C ILE A 44 -5.85 0.61 -7.66
N TYR A 45 -4.61 1.09 -7.65
CA TYR A 45 -3.54 0.59 -8.50
C TYR A 45 -2.72 -0.43 -7.73
N LEU A 46 -2.62 -1.65 -8.28
CA LEU A 46 -1.83 -2.73 -7.69
C LEU A 46 -0.63 -3.05 -8.59
N TYR A 47 0.57 -2.72 -8.10
CA TYR A 47 1.82 -3.08 -8.75
C TYR A 47 2.44 -4.27 -8.02
N GLN A 48 2.66 -5.37 -8.74
CA GLN A 48 3.30 -6.57 -8.21
C GLN A 48 4.64 -6.75 -8.88
N VAL A 49 5.70 -6.87 -8.08
CA VAL A 49 7.05 -7.13 -8.57
C VAL A 49 7.53 -8.45 -7.99
N PRO A 50 7.63 -9.53 -8.80
CA PRO A 50 8.01 -10.86 -8.31
C PRO A 50 9.42 -10.94 -7.73
N ASN A 51 10.34 -10.09 -8.21
CA ASN A 51 11.71 -10.03 -7.74
C ASN A 51 12.01 -8.64 -7.17
N PRO A 52 12.14 -8.48 -5.84
CA PRO A 52 12.42 -7.20 -5.19
C PRO A 52 13.67 -6.49 -5.73
N LYS A 53 14.65 -7.25 -6.24
CA LYS A 53 15.90 -6.69 -6.82
C LYS A 53 15.66 -5.84 -8.07
N ASN A 54 14.50 -5.99 -8.72
CA ASN A 54 14.13 -5.22 -9.89
C ASN A 54 13.45 -3.88 -9.53
N ILE A 55 13.23 -3.61 -8.25
CA ILE A 55 12.65 -2.35 -7.79
C ILE A 55 13.77 -1.32 -7.62
N LYS A 56 13.67 -0.21 -8.35
CA LYS A 56 14.50 0.97 -8.13
C LYS A 56 13.63 2.12 -7.65
N LYS A 57 13.72 2.44 -6.35
CA LYS A 57 13.03 3.59 -5.76
C LYS A 57 13.95 4.81 -5.83
N GLN A 58 13.43 5.89 -6.39
CA GLN A 58 14.06 7.22 -6.34
C GLN A 58 13.05 8.17 -5.75
N VAL A 59 13.46 8.91 -4.71
CA VAL A 59 12.60 9.88 -4.04
C VAL A 59 13.12 11.27 -4.33
N PHE A 60 12.22 12.13 -4.79
CA PHE A 60 12.49 13.54 -5.03
C PHE A 60 11.62 14.35 -4.05
N GLY A 61 12.25 15.25 -3.29
CA GLY A 61 11.56 16.05 -2.27
C GLY A 61 11.59 15.40 -0.88
N GLN A 62 10.62 15.78 -0.04
CA GLN A 62 10.61 15.39 1.38
C GLN A 62 9.93 14.03 1.58
N GLU A 63 10.67 13.09 2.16
CA GLU A 63 10.08 11.86 2.69
C GLU A 63 9.20 12.19 3.90
N ARG A 64 7.97 11.69 3.87
CA ARG A 64 7.07 11.76 5.00
C ARG A 64 7.14 10.41 5.70
N ASN A 65 7.76 10.39 6.88
CA ASN A 65 7.78 9.19 7.71
C ASN A 65 6.45 9.13 8.49
N PHE A 66 5.52 8.29 8.04
CA PHE A 66 4.19 8.25 8.64
C PHE A 66 4.07 7.33 9.87
N ASP A 67 5.14 6.60 10.20
CA ASP A 67 5.22 5.76 11.40
C ASP A 67 5.61 6.58 12.65
N GLU A 68 6.18 7.78 12.49
CA GLU A 68 6.56 8.67 13.62
C GLU A 68 5.39 9.50 14.20
N LEU A 69 4.19 9.43 13.60
CA LEU A 69 3.04 10.26 13.96
C LEU A 69 2.16 9.70 15.11
N PHE A 70 2.63 8.67 15.81
CA PHE A 70 1.98 8.14 17.01
C PHE A 70 2.93 8.18 18.21
N ILE A 71 3.02 9.37 18.83
CA ILE A 71 3.36 9.55 20.27
C ILE A 71 2.26 10.41 20.87
#